data_AF-A0AAJ5BFJ4-F1
#
_entry.id   AF-A0AAJ5BFJ4-F1
#
_cell.length_a   1.000
_cell.length_b   1.000
_cell.length_c   1.000
_cell.angle_alpha   90.00
_cell.angle_beta   90.00
_cell.angle_gamma   90.00
#
_symmetry.space_group_name_H-M   'P 1'
#
loop_
_entity.id
_entity.type
_entity.pdbx_description
1 polymer ?
#
loop_
_entity_poly.entity_id
_entity_poly.type
_entity_poly.pdbx_seq_one_letter_code
_entity_poly.pdbx_strand_id
1 'polypeptide(L)'
;MKTHFHYILFFILLSVGTYAQKLELYTNDGKEEYLGCLNCDAKEANSIWNTYGTYGNLYSQKSIWNKYGIYGDQTSSYSPWNIHADKPPIVKKDGIVNGYFTTNKHFIGKRVEVELTKMLYEYYLDLKEDPSKWTKAKEVVKSKEVQTQKEITKK
;
A
#
# COMPACT_ATOMS: atom_id res chain seq x y z
N MET A 1 -42.76 33.84 32.75
CA MET A 1 -42.02 33.68 31.48
C MET A 1 -40.52 33.69 31.77
N LYS A 2 -39.84 32.55 31.65
CA LYS A 2 -38.44 32.46 31.20
C LYS A 2 -38.09 30.98 31.03
N THR A 3 -37.81 30.66 29.77
CA THR A 3 -37.62 29.37 29.15
C THR A 3 -36.37 28.67 29.70
N HIS A 4 -36.56 27.69 30.59
CA HIS A 4 -35.49 26.78 31.04
C HIS A 4 -35.88 25.34 30.75
N PHE A 5 -35.95 25.01 29.47
CA PHE A 5 -36.01 23.65 28.95
C PHE A 5 -35.57 23.79 27.48
N HIS A 6 -34.80 22.85 26.93
CA HIS A 6 -34.25 22.83 25.55
C HIS A 6 -32.80 23.32 25.33
N TYR A 7 -31.88 23.13 26.28
CA TYR A 7 -30.43 23.14 25.97
C TYR A 7 -29.69 21.90 26.48
N ILE A 8 -30.36 20.74 26.51
CA ILE A 8 -29.71 19.44 26.73
C ILE A 8 -30.23 18.44 25.70
N LEU A 9 -30.16 18.80 24.42
CA LEU A 9 -30.30 17.83 23.32
C LEU A 9 -29.61 18.32 22.06
N PHE A 10 -28.35 18.75 22.19
CA PHE A 10 -27.48 18.94 21.03
C PHE A 10 -26.05 18.52 21.38
N PHE A 11 -25.91 17.41 22.10
CA PHE A 11 -24.70 16.61 22.00
C PHE A 11 -24.90 15.68 20.80
N ILE A 12 -24.84 16.26 19.60
CA ILE A 12 -24.67 15.46 18.39
C ILE A 12 -23.32 14.76 18.57
N LEU A 13 -23.39 13.46 18.83
CA LEU A 13 -22.31 12.52 18.60
C LEU A 13 -21.94 12.62 17.13
N LEU A 14 -21.03 13.53 16.79
CA LEU A 14 -20.25 13.43 15.57
C LEU A 14 -19.37 12.20 15.76
N SER A 15 -19.89 11.03 15.38
CA SER A 15 -19.05 9.87 15.10
C SER A 15 -18.21 10.23 13.88
N VAL A 16 -17.06 10.87 14.12
CA VAL A 16 -16.07 11.07 13.07
C VAL A 16 -15.56 9.66 12.74
N GLY A 17 -16.11 9.08 11.67
CA GLY A 17 -15.64 7.79 11.16
C GLY A 17 -14.20 7.97 10.69
N THR A 18 -13.24 7.47 11.48
CA THR A 18 -11.84 7.45 11.05
C THR A 18 -11.67 6.32 10.05
N TYR A 19 -11.78 6.64 8.76
CA TYR A 19 -11.37 5.71 7.71
C TYR A 19 -9.84 5.70 7.65
N ALA A 20 -9.24 4.51 7.63
CA ALA A 20 -7.82 4.38 7.39
C ALA A 20 -7.49 4.93 6.00
N GLN A 21 -6.55 5.87 5.93
CA GLN A 21 -6.14 6.49 4.67
C GLN A 21 -5.56 5.45 3.73
N LYS A 22 -6.12 5.32 2.51
CA LYS A 22 -5.70 4.31 1.54
C LYS A 22 -4.44 4.78 0.80
N LEU A 23 -3.55 3.83 0.53
CA LEU A 23 -2.39 4.00 -0.34
C LEU A 23 -2.68 3.27 -1.64
N GLU A 24 -2.95 4.03 -2.68
CA GLU A 24 -3.44 3.53 -3.97
C GLU A 24 -2.37 3.68 -5.05
N LEU A 25 -2.25 2.68 -5.91
CA LEU A 25 -1.29 2.62 -7.00
C LEU A 25 -1.93 3.06 -8.31
N TYR A 26 -1.17 3.81 -9.09
CA TYR A 26 -1.55 4.27 -10.42
C TYR A 26 -0.38 4.15 -11.40
N THR A 27 -0.69 4.03 -12.70
CA THR A 27 0.34 4.04 -13.74
C THR A 27 1.07 5.37 -13.81
N ASN A 28 2.35 5.32 -14.18
CA ASN A 28 3.19 6.50 -14.42
C ASN A 28 3.48 6.66 -15.93
N ASP A 29 2.43 6.55 -16.73
CA ASP A 29 2.46 6.67 -18.19
C ASP A 29 1.70 7.92 -18.70
N GLY A 30 1.23 8.76 -17.78
CA GLY A 30 0.41 9.93 -18.06
C GLY A 30 -1.10 9.66 -18.11
N LYS A 31 -1.53 8.39 -18.09
CA LYS A 31 -2.96 8.02 -18.03
C LYS A 31 -3.49 7.88 -16.61
N GLU A 32 -2.61 7.59 -15.66
CA GLU A 32 -2.93 7.34 -14.25
C GLU A 32 -4.04 6.29 -14.09
N GLU A 33 -3.88 5.14 -14.75
CA GLU A 33 -4.79 4.00 -14.58
C GLU A 33 -4.57 3.34 -13.21
N TYR A 34 -5.64 2.94 -12.53
CA TYR A 34 -5.57 2.35 -11.20
C TYR A 34 -4.96 0.92 -11.23
N LEU A 35 -4.06 0.65 -10.30
CA LEU A 35 -3.27 -0.59 -10.16
C LEU A 35 -3.45 -1.32 -8.81
N GLY A 36 -4.32 -0.83 -7.94
CA GLY A 36 -4.65 -1.51 -6.68
C GLY A 36 -4.30 -0.70 -5.43
N CYS A 37 -4.71 -1.22 -4.28
CA CYS A 37 -4.52 -0.61 -2.98
C CYS A 37 -3.49 -1.40 -2.16
N LEU A 38 -2.42 -0.73 -1.74
CA LEU A 38 -1.29 -1.33 -0.99
C LEU A 38 -1.71 -1.78 0.41
N ASN A 39 -2.56 -1.00 1.09
CA ASN A 39 -2.88 -1.21 2.50
C ASN A 39 -4.33 -1.69 2.76
N CYS A 40 -5.02 -2.13 1.71
CA CYS A 40 -6.36 -2.70 1.81
C CYS A 40 -6.33 -4.16 2.25
N ASP A 41 -7.40 -4.64 2.88
CA ASP A 41 -7.52 -6.05 3.29
C ASP A 41 -7.57 -6.98 2.06
N ALA A 42 -7.05 -8.20 2.20
CA ALA A 42 -7.03 -9.19 1.10
C ALA A 42 -8.43 -9.58 0.60
N LYS A 43 -9.49 -9.32 1.37
CA LYS A 43 -10.88 -9.53 0.96
C LYS A 43 -11.41 -8.40 0.09
N GLU A 44 -10.78 -7.23 0.10
CA GLU A 44 -11.22 -6.09 -0.72
C GLU A 44 -10.91 -6.36 -2.20
N ALA A 45 -11.87 -6.07 -3.09
CA ALA A 45 -11.71 -6.27 -4.54
C ALA A 45 -10.53 -5.49 -5.13
N ASN A 46 -10.23 -4.33 -4.54
CA ASN A 46 -9.19 -3.41 -4.99
C ASN A 46 -7.81 -3.70 -4.37
N SER A 47 -7.70 -4.70 -3.50
CA SER A 47 -6.47 -4.99 -2.77
C SER A 47 -5.45 -5.72 -3.65
N ILE A 48 -4.18 -5.31 -3.55
CA ILE A 48 -3.07 -6.07 -4.14
C ILE A 48 -2.87 -7.43 -3.44
N TRP A 49 -3.51 -7.65 -2.30
CA TRP A 49 -3.40 -8.90 -1.55
C TRP A 49 -4.52 -9.90 -1.89
N ASN A 50 -5.51 -9.48 -2.68
CA ASN A 50 -6.59 -10.34 -3.13
C ASN A 50 -6.15 -11.18 -4.32
N THR A 51 -5.69 -12.42 -4.06
CA THR A 51 -5.18 -13.34 -5.10
C THR A 51 -6.25 -13.77 -6.11
N TYR A 52 -7.53 -13.59 -5.80
CA TYR A 52 -8.66 -13.81 -6.72
C TYR A 52 -9.12 -12.53 -7.43
N GLY A 53 -8.61 -11.37 -7.02
CA GLY A 53 -9.00 -10.06 -7.54
C GLY A 53 -8.08 -9.56 -8.66
N THR A 54 -8.50 -8.50 -9.35
CA THR A 54 -7.78 -7.94 -10.50
C THR A 54 -6.37 -7.44 -10.17
N TYR A 55 -6.13 -6.95 -8.96
CA TYR A 55 -4.86 -6.30 -8.59
C TYR A 55 -3.92 -7.19 -7.78
N GLY A 56 -4.42 -8.29 -7.21
CA GLY A 56 -3.62 -9.24 -6.44
C GLY A 56 -3.37 -10.57 -7.15
N ASN A 57 -4.10 -10.87 -8.24
CA ASN A 57 -3.94 -12.12 -8.99
C ASN A 57 -2.62 -12.17 -9.77
N LEU A 58 -1.93 -13.31 -9.75
CA LEU A 58 -0.62 -13.52 -10.40
C LEU A 58 -0.66 -13.55 -11.94
N TYR A 59 -1.83 -13.58 -12.56
CA TYR A 59 -2.00 -13.67 -14.00
C TYR A 59 -2.71 -12.44 -14.59
N SER A 60 -3.19 -11.53 -13.75
CA SER A 60 -3.84 -10.30 -14.21
C SER A 60 -2.84 -9.33 -14.83
N GLN A 61 -3.20 -8.72 -15.95
CA GLN A 61 -2.41 -7.68 -16.62
C GLN A 61 -2.23 -6.41 -15.77
N LYS A 62 -3.12 -6.17 -14.80
CA LYS A 62 -3.09 -5.00 -13.90
C LYS A 62 -2.41 -5.27 -12.56
N SER A 63 -1.98 -6.50 -12.32
CA SER A 63 -1.39 -6.90 -11.05
C SER A 63 0.11 -6.65 -11.05
N ILE A 64 0.59 -6.04 -9.97
CA ILE A 64 2.03 -5.90 -9.72
C ILE A 64 2.69 -7.24 -9.39
N TRP A 65 1.92 -8.31 -9.17
CA TRP A 65 2.46 -9.64 -8.88
C TRP A 65 2.59 -10.51 -10.12
N ASN A 66 2.02 -10.10 -11.26
CA ASN A 66 2.15 -10.86 -12.48
C ASN A 66 3.55 -10.70 -13.06
N LYS A 67 4.41 -11.69 -12.83
CA LYS A 67 5.81 -11.73 -13.29
C LYS A 67 5.98 -11.73 -14.81
N TYR A 68 4.90 -11.95 -15.57
CA TYR A 68 4.89 -11.85 -17.02
C TYR A 68 4.17 -10.59 -17.53
N GLY A 69 3.61 -9.79 -16.62
CA GLY A 69 2.87 -8.57 -16.91
C GLY A 69 3.75 -7.32 -16.78
N ILE A 70 3.34 -6.25 -17.46
CA ILE A 70 4.10 -4.98 -17.51
C ILE A 70 4.32 -4.34 -16.14
N TYR A 71 3.48 -4.63 -15.14
CA TYR A 71 3.58 -4.05 -13.80
C TYR A 71 4.21 -4.99 -12.76
N GLY A 72 4.49 -6.24 -13.12
CA GLY A 72 5.08 -7.23 -12.20
C GLY A 72 6.38 -7.87 -12.68
N ASP A 73 6.67 -7.78 -13.97
CA ASP A 73 7.94 -8.22 -14.56
C ASP A 73 9.12 -7.40 -14.05
N GLN A 74 10.30 -8.01 -13.88
CA GLN A 74 11.47 -7.35 -13.30
C GLN A 74 12.30 -6.54 -14.31
N THR A 75 11.95 -6.58 -15.60
CA THR A 75 12.65 -5.86 -16.67
C THR A 75 11.86 -4.68 -17.21
N SER A 76 10.54 -4.64 -16.98
CA SER A 76 9.67 -3.54 -17.38
C SER A 76 10.00 -2.23 -16.66
N SER A 77 10.06 -1.12 -17.41
CA SER A 77 10.21 0.23 -16.83
C SER A 77 9.02 0.68 -15.98
N TYR A 78 7.87 0.00 -16.08
CA TYR A 78 6.63 0.30 -15.34
C TYR A 78 6.46 -0.53 -14.06
N SER A 79 7.35 -1.49 -13.84
CA SER A 79 7.27 -2.38 -12.68
C SER A 79 7.95 -1.76 -11.47
N PRO A 80 7.34 -1.84 -10.27
CA PRO A 80 8.00 -1.41 -9.04
C PRO A 80 9.17 -2.34 -8.70
N TRP A 81 9.30 -3.50 -9.33
CA TRP A 81 10.30 -4.53 -9.02
C TRP A 81 11.54 -4.48 -9.92
N ASN A 82 11.51 -3.68 -10.97
CA ASN A 82 12.67 -3.41 -11.78
C ASN A 82 13.57 -2.39 -11.07
N ILE A 83 14.81 -2.79 -10.78
CA ILE A 83 15.82 -1.95 -10.11
C ILE A 83 16.28 -0.76 -10.96
N HIS A 84 15.93 -0.74 -12.24
CA HIS A 84 16.17 0.33 -13.21
C HIS A 84 14.87 0.91 -13.77
N ALA A 85 13.75 0.79 -13.05
CA ALA A 85 12.48 1.35 -13.50
C ALA A 85 12.55 2.88 -13.69
N ASP A 86 12.11 3.36 -14.85
CA ASP A 86 12.01 4.80 -15.18
C ASP A 86 10.59 5.36 -14.97
N LYS A 87 9.58 4.49 -15.00
CA LYS A 87 8.16 4.86 -14.87
C LYS A 87 7.45 3.99 -13.85
N PRO A 88 7.99 3.85 -12.62
CA PRO A 88 7.37 3.02 -11.60
C PRO A 88 5.99 3.56 -11.17
N PRO A 89 5.12 2.73 -10.57
CA PRO A 89 3.79 3.14 -10.14
C PRO A 89 3.80 4.34 -9.20
N ILE A 90 2.82 5.24 -9.39
CA ILE A 90 2.56 6.38 -8.52
C ILE A 90 1.76 5.90 -7.31
N VAL A 91 2.15 6.32 -6.12
CA VAL A 91 1.37 6.13 -4.89
C VAL A 91 0.58 7.40 -4.64
N LYS A 92 -0.75 7.28 -4.56
CA LYS A 92 -1.64 8.34 -4.09
C LYS A 92 -2.17 8.01 -2.70
N LYS A 93 -2.32 9.05 -1.89
CA LYS A 93 -2.95 9.01 -0.57
C LYS A 93 -4.10 10.01 -0.58
N ASP A 94 -5.31 9.51 -0.44
CA ASP A 94 -6.55 10.31 -0.54
C ASP A 94 -6.61 11.12 -1.85
N GLY A 95 -6.23 10.49 -2.97
CA GLY A 95 -6.18 11.11 -4.31
C GLY A 95 -4.98 12.05 -4.55
N ILE A 96 -4.17 12.36 -3.53
CA ILE A 96 -3.00 13.23 -3.65
C ILE A 96 -1.75 12.39 -3.88
N VAL A 97 -0.93 12.77 -4.88
CA VAL A 97 0.35 12.10 -5.15
C VAL A 97 1.27 12.18 -3.93
N ASN A 98 1.62 11.01 -3.38
CA ASN A 98 2.47 10.87 -2.22
C ASN A 98 3.93 10.58 -2.58
N GLY A 99 4.15 9.92 -3.74
CA GLY A 99 5.45 9.54 -4.28
C GLY A 99 5.35 8.36 -5.24
N TYR A 100 6.43 7.59 -5.37
CA TYR A 100 6.54 6.44 -6.26
C TYR A 100 6.86 5.15 -5.50
N PHE A 101 6.29 4.05 -5.95
CA PHE A 101 6.56 2.73 -5.42
C PHE A 101 7.59 2.02 -6.30
N THR A 102 8.85 1.90 -5.84
CA THR A 102 9.92 1.27 -6.63
C THR A 102 11.09 0.75 -5.81
N THR A 103 11.65 -0.38 -6.24
CA THR A 103 12.93 -0.94 -5.78
C THR A 103 14.15 -0.23 -6.38
N ASN A 104 13.98 0.60 -7.42
CA ASN A 104 15.06 1.42 -7.97
C ASN A 104 15.49 2.47 -6.94
N LYS A 105 16.58 2.20 -6.23
CA LYS A 105 17.11 3.07 -5.17
C LYS A 105 17.64 4.40 -5.69
N HIS A 106 17.93 4.49 -6.99
CA HIS A 106 18.45 5.68 -7.66
C HIS A 106 17.39 6.42 -8.47
N PHE A 107 16.12 6.04 -8.31
CA PHE A 107 15.01 6.67 -9.03
C PHE A 107 14.97 8.19 -8.77
N ILE A 108 14.84 8.96 -9.84
CA ILE A 108 14.76 10.43 -9.79
C ILE A 108 13.32 10.81 -9.46
N GLY A 109 12.97 10.73 -8.18
CA GLY A 109 11.64 11.04 -7.66
C GLY A 109 11.49 10.64 -6.20
N LYS A 110 10.47 11.17 -5.52
CA LYS A 110 10.22 10.83 -4.12
C LYS A 110 9.70 9.39 -4.00
N ARG A 111 10.57 8.46 -3.59
CA ARG A 111 10.18 7.07 -3.25
C ARG A 111 9.34 7.07 -1.97
N VAL A 112 8.24 6.31 -1.96
CA VAL A 112 7.43 6.12 -0.75
C VAL A 112 8.11 5.09 0.14
N GLU A 113 8.66 5.55 1.25
CA GLU A 113 9.47 4.77 2.20
C GLU A 113 8.75 4.62 3.54
N VAL A 114 7.63 3.88 3.53
CA VAL A 114 6.90 3.49 4.74
C VAL A 114 7.22 2.03 5.08
N GLU A 115 6.92 1.61 6.30
CA GLU A 115 7.14 0.23 6.75
C GLU A 115 6.57 -0.81 5.77
N LEU A 116 5.36 -0.57 5.27
CA LEU A 116 4.70 -1.44 4.29
C LEU A 116 5.49 -1.59 2.98
N THR A 117 6.02 -0.49 2.42
CA THR A 117 6.78 -0.56 1.17
C THR A 117 8.15 -1.20 1.37
N LYS A 118 8.79 -0.96 2.52
CA LYS A 118 10.03 -1.64 2.92
C LYS A 118 9.83 -3.15 3.07
N MET A 119 8.74 -3.58 3.72
CA MET A 119 8.35 -4.98 3.81
C MET A 119 8.15 -5.59 2.42
N LEU A 120 7.42 -4.91 1.54
CA LEU A 120 7.22 -5.33 0.16
C LEU A 120 8.55 -5.52 -0.59
N TYR A 121 9.54 -4.64 -0.38
CA TYR A 121 10.86 -4.78 -0.99
C TYR A 121 11.67 -5.94 -0.41
N GLU A 122 11.64 -6.12 0.92
CA GLU A 122 12.38 -7.17 1.62
C GLU A 122 11.86 -8.57 1.26
N TYR A 123 10.53 -8.73 1.15
CA TYR A 123 9.86 -10.01 0.94
C TYR A 123 9.39 -10.25 -0.49
N TYR A 124 9.79 -9.42 -1.45
CA TYR A 124 9.34 -9.53 -2.84
C TYR A 124 9.53 -10.94 -3.42
N LEU A 125 10.64 -11.62 -3.13
CA LEU A 125 10.93 -12.96 -3.65
C LEU A 125 9.90 -14.02 -3.21
N ASP A 126 9.37 -13.89 -2.00
CA ASP A 126 8.33 -14.79 -1.50
C ASP A 126 6.94 -14.40 -2.01
N LEU A 127 6.67 -13.08 -2.02
CA LEU A 127 5.36 -12.53 -2.37
C LEU A 127 5.05 -12.61 -3.87
N LYS A 128 6.07 -12.53 -4.73
CA LYS A 128 5.89 -12.65 -6.19
C LYS A 128 5.43 -14.05 -6.62
N GLU A 129 5.72 -15.07 -5.82
CA GLU A 129 5.27 -16.43 -6.10
C GLU A 129 3.92 -16.73 -5.43
N ASP A 130 3.65 -16.10 -4.28
CA ASP A 130 2.37 -16.25 -3.58
C ASP A 130 2.09 -15.04 -2.68
N PRO A 131 1.29 -14.06 -3.17
CA PRO A 131 0.93 -12.87 -2.41
C PRO A 131 0.14 -13.19 -1.13
N SER A 132 -0.48 -14.38 -1.02
CA SER A 132 -1.23 -14.77 0.17
C SER A 132 -0.35 -15.00 1.40
N LYS A 133 0.96 -15.18 1.21
CA LYS A 133 1.96 -15.32 2.30
C LYS A 133 2.22 -14.03 3.07
N TRP A 134 1.63 -12.90 2.68
CA TRP A 134 1.80 -11.59 3.32
C TRP A 134 1.52 -11.59 4.83
N THR A 135 0.63 -12.44 5.32
CA THR A 135 0.31 -12.56 6.75
C THR A 135 1.54 -12.96 7.57
N LYS A 136 2.34 -13.90 7.04
CA LYS A 136 3.60 -14.32 7.65
C LYS A 136 4.63 -13.20 7.65
N ALA A 137 4.73 -12.46 6.54
CA ALA A 137 5.63 -11.31 6.45
C ALA A 137 5.25 -10.21 7.46
N LYS A 138 3.95 -9.93 7.62
CA LYS A 138 3.43 -8.94 8.58
C LYS A 138 3.72 -9.32 10.03
N GLU A 139 3.59 -10.60 10.40
CA GLU A 139 3.92 -11.08 11.74
C GLU A 139 5.40 -10.92 12.07
N VAL A 140 6.29 -11.19 11.10
CA VAL A 140 7.74 -11.02 11.26
C VAL A 140 8.12 -9.55 11.39
N VAL A 141 7.51 -8.66 10.60
CA VAL A 141 7.77 -7.22 10.73
C VAL A 141 7.32 -6.70 12.10
N LYS A 142 6.09 -7.06 12.53
CA LYS A 142 5.58 -6.66 13.84
C LYS A 142 6.46 -7.13 15.00
N SER A 143 7.06 -8.31 14.91
CA SER A 143 7.97 -8.81 15.96
C SER A 143 9.30 -8.04 15.99
N LYS A 144 9.86 -7.67 14.82
CA LYS A 144 11.06 -6.82 14.71
C LYS A 144 10.84 -5.43 15.31
N GLU A 145 9.67 -4.82 15.10
CA GLU A 145 9.34 -3.51 15.68
C GLU A 145 9.25 -3.57 17.21
N VAL A 146 8.56 -4.58 17.75
CA VAL A 146 8.45 -4.79 19.20
C VAL A 146 9.82 -4.99 19.84
N GLN A 147 10.74 -5.65 19.15
CA GLN A 147 12.11 -5.84 19.63
C GLN A 147 12.94 -4.55 19.57
N THR A 148 12.85 -3.79 18.47
CA THR A 148 13.53 -2.50 18.31
C THR A 148 13.06 -1.48 19.35
N GLN A 149 11.76 -1.41 19.62
CA GLN A 149 11.21 -0.52 20.64
C GLN A 149 11.69 -0.87 22.05
N LYS A 150 11.79 -2.18 22.37
CA LYS A 150 12.33 -2.66 23.65
C LYS A 150 13.79 -2.27 23.85
N GLU A 151 14.61 -2.33 22.81
CA GLU A 151 16.03 -1.94 22.86
C GLU A 151 16.20 -0.43 23.04
N ILE A 152 15.36 0.40 22.41
CA ILE A 152 15.35 1.86 22.59
C ILE A 152 14.96 2.23 24.01
N THR A 153 13.95 1.58 24.60
CA THR A 153 13.52 1.85 25.98
C THR A 153 14.45 1.31 27.07
N LYS A 154 15.46 0.51 26.70
CA LYS A 154 16.46 -0.05 27.63
C LYS A 154 17.77 0.75 27.66
N LYS A 155 17.90 1.76 26.80
CA LYS A 155 19.00 2.72 26.75
C LYS A 155 18.59 4.03 27.43
#